data_AF-A0A3D1F4E6-F1
#
_entry.id   AF-A0A3D1F4E6-F1
#
_cell.length_a   1.000
_cell.length_b   1.000
_cell.length_c   1.000
_cell.angle_alpha   90.00
_cell.angle_beta   90.00
_cell.angle_gamma   90.00
#
_symmetry.space_group_name_H-M   'P 1'
#
loop_
_entity.id
_entity.type
_entity.pdbx_description
1 polymer ?
#
loop_
_entity_poly.entity_id
_entity_poly.type
_entity_poly.pdbx_seq_one_letter_code
_entity_poly.pdbx_strand_id
1 'polypeptide(L)' 'LSDLAVDMVLAGGMGAGAQANLDRVGISYSVGHSGNHPEDVLNEFINDPNGPRVNACEDHDHDHHHCKH' A
#
# COMPACT_ATOMS: atom_id res chain seq x y z
N LEU A 1 -5.76 4.20 -11.88
CA LEU A 1 -5.11 5.22 -11.02
C LEU A 1 -4.64 6.40 -11.84
N SER A 2 -3.96 6.18 -12.95
CA SER A 2 -3.52 7.24 -13.87
C SER A 2 -4.67 8.14 -14.36
N ASP A 3 -5.80 7.54 -14.71
CA ASP A 3 -6.99 8.29 -15.18
C ASP A 3 -7.74 9.03 -14.06
N LEU A 4 -7.42 8.73 -12.80
CA LEU A 4 -8.03 9.31 -11.61
C LEU A 4 -7.16 10.40 -10.95
N ALA A 5 -5.99 10.71 -11.53
CA ALA A 5 -5.03 11.69 -11.00
C ALA A 5 -4.71 11.48 -9.51
N VAL A 6 -4.41 10.24 -9.12
CA VAL A 6 -4.07 9.89 -7.74
C VAL A 6 -2.58 10.15 -7.49
N ASP A 7 -2.26 10.96 -6.48
CA ASP A 7 -0.88 11.25 -6.07
C ASP A 7 -0.35 10.25 -5.02
N MET A 8 -1.24 9.68 -4.20
CA MET A 8 -0.87 8.82 -3.08
C MET A 8 -1.89 7.70 -2.79
N VAL A 9 -1.39 6.55 -2.35
CA VAL A 9 -2.18 5.41 -1.87
C VAL A 9 -1.88 5.12 -0.39
N LEU A 10 -2.91 5.01 0.45
CA LEU A 10 -2.80 4.52 1.83
C LEU A 10 -3.33 3.09 1.90
N ALA A 11 -2.57 2.18 2.50
CA ALA A 11 -2.94 0.76 2.57
C ALA A 11 -2.52 0.12 3.90
N GLY A 12 -3.25 -0.92 4.32
CA GLY A 12 -2.82 -1.75 5.45
C GLY A 12 -1.66 -2.69 5.08
N GLY A 13 -1.72 -3.29 3.89
CA GLY A 13 -0.63 -4.09 3.34
C GLY A 13 -0.55 -3.93 1.82
N MET A 14 0.67 -4.06 1.28
CA MET A 14 0.91 -3.98 -0.16
C MET A 14 2.05 -4.91 -0.57
N GLY A 15 1.79 -5.78 -1.55
CA GLY A 15 2.82 -6.67 -2.10
C GLY A 15 3.84 -5.93 -2.98
N ALA A 16 5.02 -6.53 -3.15
CA ALA A 16 6.15 -5.92 -3.87
C ALA A 16 5.82 -5.54 -5.33
N GLY A 17 5.04 -6.36 -6.05
CA GLY A 17 4.63 -6.05 -7.42
C GLY A 17 3.73 -4.82 -7.54
N ALA A 18 2.87 -4.59 -6.55
CA ALA A 18 2.02 -3.40 -6.49
C ALA A 18 2.84 -2.15 -6.17
N GLN A 19 3.75 -2.24 -5.19
CA GLN A 19 4.69 -1.17 -4.86
C GLN A 19 5.53 -0.77 -6.09
N ALA A 20 6.16 -1.74 -6.75
CA ALA A 20 6.96 -1.50 -7.95
C ALA A 20 6.16 -0.86 -9.09
N ASN A 21 4.87 -1.23 -9.25
CA ASN A 21 4.04 -0.60 -10.26
C ASN A 21 3.67 0.85 -9.89
N LEU A 22 3.39 1.15 -8.62
CA LEU A 22 3.13 2.53 -8.15
C LEU A 22 4.37 3.40 -8.30
N ASP A 23 5.54 2.89 -7.93
CA ASP A 23 6.84 3.55 -8.13
C ASP A 23 7.07 3.89 -9.62
N ARG A 24 6.79 2.93 -10.51
CA ARG A 24 6.95 3.11 -11.96
C ARG A 24 6.04 4.21 -12.53
N VAL A 25 4.87 4.42 -11.95
CA VAL A 25 3.93 5.46 -12.40
C VAL A 25 4.02 6.76 -11.59
N GLY A 26 4.95 6.85 -10.65
CA GLY A 26 5.19 8.05 -9.84
C GLY A 26 4.12 8.32 -8.78
N ILE A 27 3.41 7.29 -8.33
CA ILE A 27 2.40 7.40 -7.27
C ILE A 27 3.05 7.03 -5.94
N SER A 28 2.96 7.91 -4.96
CA SER A 28 3.47 7.64 -3.61
C SER A 28 2.57 6.63 -2.90
N TYR A 29 3.13 5.87 -1.94
CA TYR A 29 2.32 5.01 -1.11
C TYR A 29 2.80 5.02 0.35
N SER A 30 1.87 4.72 1.25
CA SER A 30 2.13 4.50 2.66
C SER A 30 1.40 3.24 3.09
N VAL A 31 2.12 2.32 3.73
CA VAL A 31 1.66 0.97 4.07
C VAL A 31 1.72 0.75 5.59
N GLY A 32 1.00 -0.25 6.08
CA GLY A 32 0.93 -0.57 7.50
C GLY A 32 -0.07 0.28 8.29
N HIS A 33 -1.03 0.90 7.61
CA HIS A 33 -2.15 1.60 8.25
C HIS A 33 -3.13 0.60 8.89
N SER A 34 -3.73 0.99 10.00
CA SER A 34 -4.75 0.17 10.67
C SER A 34 -6.00 1.00 10.94
N GLY A 35 -7.16 0.45 10.59
CA GLY A 35 -8.42 1.16 10.74
C GLY A 35 -9.57 0.31 10.27
N ASN A 36 -10.75 0.52 10.86
CA ASN A 36 -11.96 -0.15 10.41
C ASN A 36 -12.60 0.62 9.25
N HIS A 37 -12.34 1.93 9.17
CA HIS A 37 -12.88 2.83 8.18
C HIS A 37 -11.79 3.68 7.50
N PRO A 38 -12.02 4.15 6.25
CA PRO A 38 -11.06 4.99 5.52
C PRO A 38 -10.67 6.28 6.27
N GLU A 39 -11.64 6.90 6.95
CA GLU A 39 -11.43 8.07 7.79
C GLU A 39 -10.46 7.82 8.95
N ASP A 40 -10.43 6.61 9.52
CA ASP A 40 -9.47 6.25 10.57
C ASP A 40 -8.03 6.30 10.01
N VAL A 41 -7.83 5.68 8.85
CA VAL A 41 -6.55 5.62 8.14
C VAL A 41 -6.10 7.01 7.70
N LEU A 42 -7.02 7.83 7.20
CA LEU A 42 -6.72 9.20 6.81
C LEU A 42 -6.31 10.04 8.02
N ASN A 43 -7.02 9.91 9.14
CA ASN A 43 -6.69 10.62 10.38
C ASN A 43 -5.35 10.15 10.95
N GLU A 44 -5.05 8.85 10.89
CA GLU A 44 -3.75 8.30 11.29
C GLU A 44 -2.62 8.95 10.47
N PHE A 45 -2.77 8.98 9.14
CA PHE A 45 -1.78 9.55 8.24
C PHE A 45 -1.60 11.06 8.42
N ILE A 46 -2.68 11.84 8.57
CA ILE A 46 -2.59 13.30 8.73
C ILE A 46 -1.88 13.67 10.04
N ASN A 47 -2.16 12.93 11.12
CA ASN A 47 -1.60 13.24 12.44
C ASN A 47 -0.17 12.74 12.60
N ASP A 48 0.20 11.63 11.96
CA ASP A 48 1.56 11.10 11.99
C ASP A 48 1.96 10.47 10.64
N PRO A 49 2.28 11.28 9.61
CA PRO A 49 2.56 10.77 8.27
C PRO A 49 3.84 9.92 8.21
N ASN A 50 4.76 10.12 9.15
CA ASN A 50 6.06 9.43 9.21
C ASN A 50 6.15 8.42 10.37
N GLY A 51 5.04 8.14 11.03
CA GLY A 51 4.96 7.18 12.11
C GLY A 51 5.47 5.79 11.69
N PRO A 52 6.10 5.05 12.62
CA PRO A 52 6.58 3.70 12.35
C PRO A 52 5.40 2.79 12.00
N ARG A 53 5.47 2.13 10.84
CA ARG A 53 4.44 1.21 10.34
C ARG A 53 5.09 -0.05 9.80
N VAL A 54 4.37 -1.15 9.87
CA VAL A 54 4.81 -2.46 9.37
C VAL A 54 3.88 -2.88 8.24
N ASN A 55 4.45 -3.19 7.08
CA ASN A 55 3.65 -3.67 5.96
C ASN A 55 3.14 -5.09 6.28
N ALA A 56 1.82 -5.25 6.38
CA ALA A 56 1.22 -6.57 6.64
C ALA A 56 1.52 -7.62 5.55
N CYS A 57 2.05 -7.21 4.40
CA CYS A 57 2.41 -8.07 3.27
C CYS A 57 3.92 -8.22 3.04
N GLU A 58 4.78 -7.84 4.01
CA GLU A 58 6.24 -7.89 3.86
C GLU A 58 6.80 -9.31 3.63
N ASP A 59 6.17 -10.34 4.23
CA ASP A 59 6.68 -11.72 4.25
C ASP A 59 6.00 -12.68 3.28
N HIS A 60 5.14 -12.21 2.37
CA HIS A 60 4.55 -13.07 1.35
C HIS A 60 5.45 -13.14 0.12
N ASP A 61 6.53 -13.92 0.24
CA ASP A 61 7.27 -14.41 -0.91
C ASP A 61 6.31 -15.21 -1.80
N HIS A 62 6.21 -14.83 -3.08
CA HIS A 62 5.29 -15.43 -4.04
C HIS A 62 5.77 -16.81 -4.53
N ASP A 63 6.04 -17.75 -3.61
CA ASP A 63 6.31 -19.16 -3.93
C ASP A 63 5.05 -19.93 -4.40
N HIS A 64 3.90 -19.24 -4.52
CA HIS A 64 2.66 -19.80 -5.07
C HIS A 64 2.34 -19.28 -6.47
N HIS A 65 3.32 -19.28 -7.37
CA HIS A 65 3.06 -19.30 -8.82
C HIS A 65 2.59 -20.70 -9.26
N HIS A 66 1.40 -21.13 -8.84
CA HIS A 66 0.69 -22.19 -9.56
C HIS A 66 -0.08 -21.57 -10.73
N CYS A 67 0.63 -21.20 -11.80
CA CYS A 67 0.04 -21.21 -13.12
C CYS A 67 -0.29 -22.67 -13.48
N LYS A 68 -1.57 -23.06 -13.38
CA LYS A 68 -2.08 -24.19 -14.16
C LYS A 68 -2.61 -23.62 -15.47
N HIS A 69 -2.03 -24.12 -16.57
CA HIS A 69 -2.52 -23.95 -17.94
C HIS A 69 -4.01 -24.29 -18.04
#